data_AF-A0A3D5EYW6-F1
#
_entry.id   AF-A0A3D5EYW6-F1
#
_cell.length_a   1.000
_cell.length_b   1.000
_cell.length_c   1.000
_cell.angle_alpha   90.00
_cell.angle_beta   90.00
_cell.angle_gamma   90.00
#
_symmetry.space_group_name_H-M   'P 1'
#
loop_
_entity.id
_entity.type
_entity.pdbx_description
1 polymer ?
#
loop_
_entity_poly.entity_id
_entity_poly.type
_entity_poly.pdbx_seq_one_letter_code
_entity_poly.pdbx_strand_id
1 'polypeptide(L)'
;VSKVQLNWPAPAYIGLLILFAGQIDLLQARWRRLVLFGMATSVLLVTIALFPNLVGWSPARAPFRDLRLWKQPVRDVAEQAGKVDFLMVPRYHLAGELAFYWPTRLPVYLVGEGRRFSQHDLWPAIDREAGRTGVYVTTADRLPPWVQQAFTACHALRPTPGVTADGLTIRTLYAWRCEDHEPSTGLTPTTY
;
A
#
# COMPACT_ATOMS: atom_id res chain seq x y z
N VAL A 1 -9.13 -13.17 15.94
CA VAL A 1 -9.95 -12.72 14.79
C VAL A 1 -10.38 -11.28 15.05
N SER A 2 -9.86 -10.28 14.32
CA SER A 2 -10.38 -8.92 14.43
C SER A 2 -11.74 -8.85 13.74
N LYS A 3 -12.74 -8.25 14.41
CA LYS A 3 -14.05 -7.99 13.79
C LYS A 3 -13.86 -6.99 12.66
N VAL A 4 -14.27 -7.36 11.45
CA VAL A 4 -14.41 -6.41 10.34
C VAL A 4 -15.60 -5.54 10.69
N GLN A 5 -15.34 -4.32 11.16
CA GLN A 5 -16.39 -3.34 11.38
C GLN A 5 -16.88 -2.86 10.02
N LEU A 6 -18.18 -2.98 9.79
CA LEU A 6 -18.82 -2.49 8.58
C LEU A 6 -18.70 -0.96 8.58
N ASN A 7 -17.77 -0.41 7.80
CA ASN A 7 -17.54 1.03 7.63
C ASN A 7 -18.42 1.64 6.52
N TRP A 8 -19.40 0.89 6.00
CA TRP A 8 -20.38 1.33 5.00
C TRP A 8 -21.17 2.61 5.34
N PRO A 9 -21.31 3.11 6.58
CA PRO A 9 -21.89 4.44 6.81
C PRO A 9 -20.88 5.57 6.56
N ALA A 10 -19.60 5.27 6.38
CA ALA A 10 -18.56 6.27 6.20
C ALA A 10 -18.81 7.25 5.04
N PRO A 11 -19.33 6.83 3.88
CA PRO A 11 -19.72 7.75 2.82
C PRO A 11 -20.83 8.74 3.24
N ALA A 12 -21.73 8.33 4.15
CA ALA A 12 -22.78 9.21 4.66
C ALA A 12 -22.20 10.39 5.47
N TYR A 13 -21.02 10.24 6.09
CA TYR A 13 -20.36 11.35 6.77
C TYR A 13 -20.04 12.51 5.82
N ILE A 14 -19.63 12.23 4.58
CA ILE A 14 -19.33 13.30 3.61
C ILE A 14 -20.62 14.07 3.27
N GLY A 15 -21.71 13.35 2.99
CA GLY A 15 -23.01 13.96 2.71
C GLY A 15 -23.55 14.78 3.88
N LEU A 16 -23.46 14.25 5.10
CA LEU A 16 -23.89 14.95 6.31
C LEU A 16 -23.04 16.20 6.58
N LEU A 17 -21.72 16.13 6.36
CA LEU A 17 -20.84 17.30 6.50
C LEU A 17 -21.25 18.43 5.55
N ILE A 18 -21.55 18.11 4.29
CA ILE A 18 -22.02 19.10 3.31
C ILE A 18 -23.37 19.69 3.74
N LEU A 19 -24.31 18.83 4.16
CA LEU A 19 -25.64 19.26 4.59
C LEU A 19 -25.58 20.18 5.81
N PHE A 20 -24.75 19.85 6.80
CA PHE A 20 -24.60 20.67 8.01
C PHE A 20 -23.75 21.92 7.80
N ALA A 21 -22.84 21.95 6.82
CA ALA A 21 -22.04 23.13 6.52
C ALA A 21 -22.91 24.35 6.18
N GLY A 22 -23.98 24.16 5.39
CA GLY A 22 -24.92 25.22 5.04
C GLY A 22 -25.78 25.73 6.21
N GLN A 23 -25.77 25.04 7.35
CA GLN A 23 -26.55 25.40 8.54
C GLN A 23 -25.73 26.16 9.57
N ILE A 24 -24.41 26.32 9.37
CA ILE A 24 -23.50 26.92 10.36
C ILE A 24 -23.89 28.36 10.70
N ASP A 25 -24.35 29.13 9.71
CA ASP A 25 -24.74 30.53 9.90
C ASP A 25 -26.04 30.70 10.70
N LEU A 26 -26.87 29.66 10.76
CA LEU A 26 -28.11 29.63 11.54
C LEU A 26 -27.88 29.28 13.01
N LEU A 27 -26.66 28.85 13.37
CA LEU A 27 -26.34 28.49 14.75
C LEU A 27 -26.22 29.72 15.64
N GLN A 28 -26.64 29.58 16.90
CA GLN A 28 -26.36 30.57 17.93
C GLN A 28 -24.85 30.82 18.03
N ALA A 29 -24.45 32.05 18.34
CA ALA A 29 -23.04 32.47 18.34
C ALA A 29 -22.10 31.59 19.19
N ARG A 30 -22.59 30.98 20.29
CA ARG A 30 -21.80 30.03 21.10
C ARG A 30 -21.50 28.73 20.34
N TRP A 31 -22.49 28.17 19.66
CA TRP A 31 -22.37 26.92 18.91
C TRP A 31 -21.57 27.12 17.64
N ARG A 32 -21.78 28.26 16.94
CA ARG A 32 -20.96 28.64 15.79
C ARG A 32 -19.47 28.72 16.15
N ARG A 33 -19.13 29.38 17.28
CA ARG A 33 -17.74 29.44 17.77
C ARG A 33 -17.16 28.07 18.08
N LEU A 34 -17.94 27.18 18.70
CA LEU A 34 -17.50 25.81 18.99
C LEU A 34 -17.23 25.01 17.71
N VAL A 35 -18.13 25.10 16.71
CA VAL A 35 -17.95 24.43 15.41
C VAL A 35 -16.70 24.95 14.71
N LEU A 36 -16.52 26.27 14.62
CA LEU A 36 -15.33 26.87 14.00
C LEU A 36 -14.04 26.48 14.73
N PHE A 37 -14.06 26.45 16.07
CA PHE A 37 -12.92 25.98 16.86
C PHE A 37 -12.61 24.50 16.59
N GLY A 38 -13.64 23.65 16.52
CA GLY A 38 -13.50 22.23 16.17
C GLY A 38 -12.93 22.02 14.76
N MET A 39 -13.39 22.80 13.78
CA MET A 39 -12.85 22.81 12.42
C MET A 39 -11.38 23.24 12.39
N ALA A 40 -11.05 24.35 13.05
CA ALA A 40 -9.67 24.85 13.15
C ALA A 40 -8.75 23.82 13.82
N THR A 41 -9.21 23.19 14.90
CA THR A 41 -8.48 22.12 15.59
C THR A 41 -8.30 20.90 14.69
N SER A 42 -9.33 20.53 13.92
CA SER A 42 -9.25 19.40 12.98
C SER A 42 -8.23 19.66 11.87
N VAL A 43 -8.23 20.87 11.29
CA VAL A 43 -7.21 21.30 10.32
C VAL A 43 -5.83 21.23 10.95
N LEU A 44 -5.65 21.78 12.16
CA LEU A 44 -4.38 21.74 12.88
C LEU A 44 -3.86 20.31 13.09
N LEU A 45 -4.73 19.41 13.56
CA LEU A 45 -4.36 18.00 13.79
C LEU A 45 -4.00 17.28 12.49
N VAL A 46 -4.74 17.51 11.40
CA VAL A 46 -4.42 16.95 10.07
C VAL A 46 -3.10 17.50 9.56
N THR A 47 -2.85 18.80 9.71
CA THR A 47 -1.57 19.43 9.33
C THR A 47 -0.41 18.82 10.10
N ILE A 48 -0.52 18.63 11.42
CA ILE A 48 0.52 17.98 12.24
C ILE A 48 0.73 16.53 11.79
N ALA A 49 -0.35 15.79 11.52
CA ALA A 49 -0.26 14.40 11.09
C ALA A 49 0.38 14.23 9.70
N LEU A 50 0.11 15.15 8.77
CA LEU A 50 0.68 15.16 7.41
C LEU A 50 2.09 15.75 7.36
N PHE A 51 2.42 16.69 8.25
CA PHE A 51 3.70 17.39 8.31
C PHE A 51 4.29 17.33 9.73
N PRO A 52 4.67 16.13 10.21
CA PRO A 52 5.17 15.95 11.59
C PRO A 52 6.43 16.76 11.90
N ASN A 53 7.22 17.09 10.87
CA ASN A 53 8.42 17.90 11.00
C ASN A 53 8.12 19.33 11.53
N LEU A 54 6.91 19.86 11.32
CA LEU A 54 6.51 21.18 11.82
C LEU A 54 6.52 21.25 13.35
N VAL A 55 6.35 20.11 14.03
CA VAL A 55 6.38 19.99 15.50
C VAL A 55 7.61 19.22 15.98
N GLY A 56 8.62 19.04 15.12
CA GLY A 56 9.87 18.34 15.45
C GLY A 56 9.73 16.81 15.57
N TRP A 57 8.65 16.21 15.08
CA TRP A 57 8.49 14.76 15.10
C TRP A 57 9.13 14.11 13.88
N SER A 58 9.86 13.01 14.11
CA SER A 58 10.37 12.19 13.02
C SER A 58 9.21 11.56 12.23
N PRO A 59 9.23 11.60 10.88
CA PRO A 59 8.25 10.92 10.04
C PRO A 59 8.17 9.41 10.30
N ALA A 60 9.26 8.80 10.81
CA ALA A 60 9.31 7.38 11.15
C ALA A 60 8.54 7.02 12.44
N ARG A 61 8.10 8.01 13.22
CA ARG A 61 7.32 7.83 14.45
C ARG A 61 5.95 8.52 14.40
N ALA A 62 5.68 9.27 13.33
CA ALA A 62 4.48 10.07 13.16
C ALA A 62 3.27 9.26 12.67
N PRO A 63 2.03 9.78 12.83
CA PRO A 63 0.86 9.26 12.15
C PRO A 63 1.09 9.13 10.64
N PHE A 64 0.40 8.16 10.01
CA PHE A 64 0.49 7.90 8.58
C PHE A 64 1.90 7.57 8.06
N ARG A 65 2.82 7.14 8.93
CA ARG A 65 4.15 6.67 8.54
C ARG A 65 4.11 5.71 7.35
N ASP A 66 3.15 4.79 7.35
CA ASP A 66 3.03 3.75 6.33
C ASP A 66 2.63 4.29 4.94
N LEU A 67 2.23 5.56 4.82
CA LEU A 67 1.96 6.23 3.54
C LEU A 67 3.21 6.95 2.95
N ARG A 68 4.33 6.96 3.68
CA ARG A 68 5.52 7.77 3.33
C ARG A 68 6.63 6.93 2.72
N LEU A 69 7.50 7.58 1.94
CA LEU A 69 8.78 7.05 1.44
C LEU A 69 8.66 5.76 0.61
N TRP A 70 7.65 5.69 -0.26
CA TRP A 70 7.51 4.58 -1.22
C TRP A 70 8.25 4.80 -2.53
N LYS A 71 8.28 6.04 -3.03
CA LYS A 71 8.82 6.37 -4.35
C LYS A 71 10.26 5.88 -4.56
N GLN A 72 11.18 6.23 -3.67
CA GLN A 72 12.59 5.90 -3.86
C GLN A 72 12.85 4.38 -3.76
N PRO A 73 12.41 3.67 -2.69
CA PRO A 73 12.63 2.22 -2.62
C PRO A 73 12.03 1.43 -3.78
N VAL A 74 10.87 1.85 -4.30
CA VAL A 74 10.23 1.20 -5.46
C VAL A 74 11.02 1.45 -6.74
N ARG A 75 11.52 2.67 -6.96
CA ARG A 75 12.39 2.97 -8.10
C ARG A 75 13.70 2.19 -8.03
N ASP A 76 14.31 2.10 -6.86
CA ASP A 76 15.55 1.34 -6.67
C ASP A 76 15.34 -0.16 -6.94
N VAL A 77 14.18 -0.72 -6.56
CA VAL A 77 13.82 -2.12 -6.92
C VAL A 77 13.64 -2.24 -8.43
N ALA A 78 12.94 -1.30 -9.08
CA ALA A 78 12.71 -1.34 -10.52
C ALA A 78 14.02 -1.22 -11.32
N GLU A 79 14.94 -0.37 -10.90
CA GLU A 79 16.27 -0.21 -11.51
C GLU A 79 17.11 -1.49 -11.35
N GLN A 80 17.08 -2.12 -10.18
CA GLN A 80 17.76 -3.40 -9.95
C GLN A 80 17.14 -4.57 -10.72
N ALA A 81 15.81 -4.59 -10.83
CA ALA A 81 15.09 -5.63 -11.54
C ALA A 81 15.26 -5.56 -13.06
N GLY A 82 15.54 -4.37 -13.61
CA GLY A 82 15.63 -4.15 -15.04
C GLY A 82 14.26 -4.32 -15.73
N LYS A 83 14.28 -4.77 -16.99
CA LYS A 83 13.04 -5.01 -17.76
C LYS A 83 12.33 -6.26 -17.25
N VAL A 84 11.07 -6.09 -16.86
CA VAL A 84 10.18 -7.15 -16.37
C VAL A 84 8.77 -6.94 -16.90
N ASP A 85 7.98 -7.99 -16.85
CA ASP A 85 6.66 -8.08 -17.49
C ASP A 85 5.50 -7.85 -16.52
N PHE A 86 5.68 -8.21 -15.25
CA PHE A 86 4.67 -8.09 -14.21
C PHE A 86 5.30 -8.05 -12.81
N LEU A 87 4.47 -7.70 -11.82
CA LEU A 87 4.85 -7.63 -10.41
C LEU A 87 4.05 -8.63 -9.59
N MET A 88 4.65 -9.11 -8.51
CA MET A 88 4.05 -10.03 -7.56
C MET A 88 4.21 -9.51 -6.14
N VAL A 89 3.14 -9.56 -5.35
CA VAL A 89 3.15 -9.10 -3.96
C VAL A 89 2.35 -10.01 -3.04
N PRO A 90 2.68 -10.10 -1.74
CA PRO A 90 1.94 -10.96 -0.83
C PRO A 90 0.58 -10.38 -0.40
N ARG A 91 0.37 -9.05 -0.46
CA ARG A 91 -0.81 -8.37 0.10
C ARG A 91 -1.22 -7.16 -0.72
N TYR A 92 -2.53 -6.88 -0.76
CA TYR A 92 -3.14 -5.85 -1.62
C TYR A 92 -2.64 -4.42 -1.33
N HIS A 93 -2.33 -4.10 -0.07
CA HIS A 93 -1.78 -2.79 0.27
C HIS A 93 -0.48 -2.49 -0.49
N LEU A 94 0.39 -3.49 -0.67
CA LEU A 94 1.63 -3.33 -1.42
C LEU A 94 1.38 -3.25 -2.93
N ALA A 95 0.31 -3.88 -3.42
CA ALA A 95 -0.03 -3.86 -4.84
C ALA A 95 -0.30 -2.43 -5.34
N GLY A 96 -1.07 -1.65 -4.57
CA GLY A 96 -1.39 -0.26 -4.91
C GLY A 96 -0.15 0.64 -4.93
N GLU A 97 0.74 0.48 -3.95
CA GLU A 97 1.96 1.29 -3.83
C GLU A 97 2.93 0.99 -4.97
N LEU A 98 3.12 -0.29 -5.34
CA LEU A 98 3.92 -0.64 -6.50
C LEU A 98 3.29 -0.14 -7.79
N ALA A 99 2.00 -0.38 -8.01
CA ALA A 99 1.32 0.08 -9.22
C ALA A 99 1.39 1.60 -9.40
N PHE A 100 1.42 2.36 -8.30
CA PHE A 100 1.52 3.81 -8.32
C PHE A 100 2.96 4.33 -8.54
N TYR A 101 3.95 3.74 -7.88
CA TYR A 101 5.34 4.23 -7.89
C TYR A 101 6.27 3.52 -8.88
N TRP A 102 5.85 2.39 -9.49
CA TRP A 102 6.64 1.72 -10.51
C TRP A 102 6.83 2.63 -11.74
N PRO A 103 8.03 2.69 -12.36
CA PRO A 103 8.29 3.61 -13.47
C PRO A 103 7.40 3.40 -14.71
N THR A 104 6.90 2.18 -14.89
CA THR A 104 6.05 1.78 -16.02
C THR A 104 4.80 1.08 -15.52
N ARG A 105 3.75 1.04 -16.34
CA ARG A 105 2.52 0.32 -15.99
C ARG A 105 2.72 -1.17 -16.23
N LEU A 106 2.65 -1.96 -15.16
CA LEU A 106 2.73 -3.42 -15.19
C LEU A 106 1.53 -4.04 -14.45
N PRO A 107 1.06 -5.24 -14.83
CA PRO A 107 0.15 -6.02 -14.03
C PRO A 107 0.75 -6.34 -12.66
N VAL A 108 -0.07 -6.33 -11.60
CA VAL A 108 0.36 -6.66 -10.23
C VAL A 108 -0.50 -7.78 -9.67
N TYR A 109 0.13 -8.90 -9.34
CA TYR A 109 -0.54 -10.12 -8.88
C TYR A 109 -0.37 -10.34 -7.38
N LEU A 110 -1.44 -10.83 -6.74
CA LEU A 110 -1.42 -11.23 -5.34
C LEU A 110 -1.04 -12.69 -5.19
N VAL A 111 0.17 -12.91 -4.68
CA VAL A 111 0.80 -14.24 -4.53
C VAL A 111 1.01 -14.61 -3.05
N GLY A 112 0.24 -14.01 -2.13
CA GLY A 112 0.33 -14.31 -0.70
C GLY A 112 -0.30 -15.63 -0.32
N GLU A 113 0.38 -16.42 0.52
CA GLU A 113 -0.18 -17.63 1.14
C GLU A 113 -1.27 -17.27 2.17
N GLY A 114 -2.31 -18.11 2.27
CA GLY A 114 -3.36 -17.97 3.28
C GLY A 114 -4.14 -16.65 3.23
N ARG A 115 -4.07 -15.92 2.11
CA ARG A 115 -4.81 -14.66 1.94
C ARG A 115 -6.30 -14.94 1.79
N ARG A 116 -7.11 -13.95 2.17
CA ARG A 116 -8.55 -13.98 1.91
C ARG A 116 -8.85 -13.66 0.46
N PHE A 117 -10.04 -14.07 0.02
CA PHE A 117 -10.63 -13.56 -1.21
C PHE A 117 -10.68 -12.04 -1.17
N SER A 118 -10.32 -11.45 -2.31
CA SER A 118 -10.29 -10.01 -2.52
C SER A 118 -10.82 -9.71 -3.91
N GLN A 119 -11.09 -8.42 -4.18
CA GLN A 119 -11.46 -8.00 -5.52
C GLN A 119 -10.43 -8.40 -6.59
N HIS A 120 -9.15 -8.57 -6.27
CA HIS A 120 -8.14 -8.98 -7.25
C HIS A 120 -8.37 -10.39 -7.81
N ASP A 121 -9.14 -11.23 -7.11
CA ASP A 121 -9.41 -12.61 -7.50
C ASP A 121 -10.46 -12.76 -8.59
N LEU A 122 -11.24 -11.71 -8.90
CA LEU A 122 -12.19 -11.76 -10.02
C LEU A 122 -11.52 -11.50 -11.38
N TRP A 123 -10.20 -11.26 -11.39
CA TRP A 123 -9.40 -10.95 -12.58
C TRP A 123 -8.50 -12.16 -12.89
N PRO A 124 -8.10 -12.37 -14.16
CA PRO A 124 -7.25 -13.49 -14.54
C PRO A 124 -5.97 -13.60 -13.69
N ALA A 125 -5.67 -14.83 -13.29
CA ALA A 125 -4.50 -15.16 -12.47
C ALA A 125 -3.18 -14.94 -13.22
N ILE A 126 -2.09 -15.13 -12.48
CA ILE A 126 -0.71 -14.99 -12.97
C ILE A 126 -0.37 -15.96 -14.11
N ASP A 127 -1.09 -17.07 -14.27
CA ASP A 127 -0.84 -18.12 -15.27
C ASP A 127 -0.79 -17.61 -16.71
N ARG A 128 -1.44 -16.48 -17.02
CA ARG A 128 -1.36 -15.82 -18.34
C ARG A 128 0.02 -15.24 -18.66
N GLU A 129 0.91 -15.17 -17.67
CA GLU A 129 2.25 -14.65 -17.79
C GLU A 129 3.29 -15.77 -18.02
N ALA A 130 2.85 -16.94 -18.48
CA ALA A 130 3.73 -18.07 -18.79
C ALA A 130 4.89 -17.66 -19.71
N GLY A 131 6.11 -18.07 -19.35
CA GLY A 131 7.35 -17.74 -20.06
C GLY A 131 7.82 -16.29 -19.89
N ARG A 132 7.18 -15.48 -19.03
CA ARG A 132 7.54 -14.07 -18.80
C ARG A 132 8.28 -13.88 -17.48
N THR A 133 8.96 -12.74 -17.34
CA THR A 133 9.76 -12.40 -16.16
C THR A 133 8.98 -11.52 -15.19
N GLY A 134 8.93 -11.92 -13.92
CA GLY A 134 8.28 -11.16 -12.86
C GLY A 134 9.24 -10.65 -11.78
N VAL A 135 8.77 -9.72 -10.97
CA VAL A 135 9.45 -9.33 -9.71
C VAL A 135 8.52 -9.58 -8.55
N TYR A 136 8.96 -10.40 -7.60
CA TYR A 136 8.32 -10.50 -6.31
C TYR A 136 8.85 -9.42 -5.37
N VAL A 137 7.97 -8.64 -4.76
CA VAL A 137 8.32 -7.58 -3.82
C VAL A 137 7.53 -7.73 -2.53
N THR A 138 8.21 -7.56 -1.40
CA THR A 138 7.63 -7.72 -0.06
C THR A 138 8.38 -6.86 0.96
N THR A 139 7.82 -6.72 2.15
CA THR A 139 8.47 -6.08 3.31
C THR A 139 9.05 -7.09 4.28
N ALA A 140 8.94 -8.39 3.99
CA ALA A 140 9.53 -9.47 4.77
C ALA A 140 10.66 -10.09 3.94
N ASP A 141 11.79 -10.40 4.57
CA ASP A 141 12.94 -11.01 3.90
C ASP A 141 12.71 -12.51 3.64
N ARG A 142 11.70 -12.81 2.80
CA ARG A 142 11.30 -14.17 2.46
C ARG A 142 10.57 -14.22 1.13
N LEU A 143 11.04 -15.08 0.23
CA LEU A 143 10.31 -15.55 -0.94
C LEU A 143 9.46 -16.78 -0.56
N PRO A 144 8.14 -16.78 -0.84
CA PRO A 144 7.32 -17.97 -0.61
C PRO A 144 7.80 -19.15 -1.47
N PRO A 145 7.88 -20.38 -0.92
CA PRO A 145 8.38 -21.54 -1.67
C PRO A 145 7.62 -21.80 -2.97
N TRP A 146 6.31 -21.62 -2.97
CA TRP A 146 5.50 -21.83 -4.16
C TRP A 146 5.83 -20.82 -5.27
N VAL A 147 6.13 -19.56 -4.92
CA VAL A 147 6.57 -18.55 -5.90
C VAL A 147 7.91 -18.96 -6.46
N GLN A 148 8.82 -19.48 -5.65
CA GLN A 148 10.11 -19.98 -6.14
C GLN A 148 9.94 -21.19 -7.09
N GLN A 149 8.98 -22.07 -6.83
CA GLN A 149 8.71 -23.27 -7.64
C GLN A 149 7.98 -22.97 -8.95
N ALA A 150 7.29 -21.84 -9.06
CA ALA A 150 6.54 -21.44 -10.25
C ALA A 150 7.40 -20.77 -11.33
N PHE A 151 8.73 -20.77 -11.17
CA PHE A 151 9.68 -20.10 -12.06
C PHE A 151 10.93 -20.96 -12.21
N THR A 152 11.62 -20.83 -13.35
CA THR A 152 12.87 -21.53 -13.59
C THR A 152 13.97 -21.09 -12.62
N ALA A 153 14.04 -19.79 -12.34
CA ALA A 153 15.01 -19.22 -11.42
C ALA A 153 14.45 -17.96 -10.75
N CYS A 154 14.85 -17.73 -9.48
CA CYS A 154 14.60 -16.49 -8.77
C CYS A 154 15.90 -15.97 -8.14
N HIS A 155 16.26 -14.73 -8.43
CA HIS A 155 17.47 -14.07 -7.95
C HIS A 155 17.11 -12.95 -6.97
N ALA A 156 17.64 -13.01 -5.76
CA ALA A 156 17.47 -11.96 -4.76
C ALA A 156 18.12 -10.65 -5.22
N LEU A 157 17.40 -9.55 -5.09
CA LEU A 157 17.89 -8.19 -5.30
C LEU A 157 18.36 -7.60 -3.97
N ARG A 158 19.13 -6.50 -4.02
CA ARG A 158 19.59 -5.86 -2.79
C ARG A 158 18.40 -5.21 -2.07
N PRO A 159 18.29 -5.34 -0.74
CA PRO A 159 17.23 -4.69 0.02
C PRO A 159 17.23 -3.17 -0.18
N THR A 160 16.05 -2.57 -0.38
CA THR A 160 15.91 -1.12 -0.61
C THR A 160 15.20 -0.45 0.58
N PRO A 161 15.92 0.30 1.42
CA PRO A 161 15.33 0.95 2.59
C PRO A 161 14.66 2.28 2.23
N GLY A 162 13.47 2.53 2.79
CA GLY A 162 12.83 3.84 2.84
C GLY A 162 13.35 4.62 4.04
N VAL A 163 14.38 5.45 3.81
CA VAL A 163 15.08 6.21 4.86
C VAL A 163 14.59 7.64 4.92
N THR A 164 14.28 8.10 6.13
CA THR A 164 13.90 9.49 6.43
C THR A 164 15.10 10.43 6.38
N ALA A 165 14.86 11.75 6.33
CA ALA A 165 15.94 12.74 6.34
C ALA A 165 16.82 12.66 7.60
N ASP A 166 16.26 12.20 8.72
CA ASP A 166 16.93 11.95 10.00
C ASP A 166 17.61 10.56 10.09
N GLY A 167 17.66 9.80 8.98
CA GLY A 167 18.39 8.53 8.90
C GLY A 167 17.64 7.32 9.45
N LEU A 168 16.39 7.48 9.90
CA LEU A 168 15.56 6.37 10.38
C LEU A 168 14.89 5.63 9.21
N THR A 169 14.94 4.30 9.23
CA THR A 169 14.27 3.45 8.25
C THR A 169 12.80 3.26 8.62
N ILE A 170 11.89 3.61 7.71
CA ILE A 170 10.45 3.34 7.85
C ILE A 170 10.13 1.89 7.47
N ARG A 171 10.70 1.44 6.36
CA ARG A 171 10.49 0.11 5.78
C ARG A 171 11.69 -0.29 4.94
N THR A 172 11.85 -1.58 4.70
CA THR A 172 12.77 -2.12 3.70
C THR A 172 11.98 -2.98 2.74
N LEU A 173 12.17 -2.78 1.44
CA LEU A 173 11.64 -3.69 0.42
C LEU A 173 12.69 -4.76 0.13
N TYR A 174 12.23 -6.01 0.16
CA TYR A 174 12.97 -7.17 -0.32
C TYR A 174 12.33 -7.58 -1.64
N ALA A 175 13.17 -7.94 -2.60
CA ALA A 175 12.70 -8.27 -3.94
C ALA A 175 13.49 -9.41 -4.56
N TRP A 176 12.82 -10.16 -5.43
CA TRP A 176 13.39 -11.26 -6.21
C TRP A 176 12.94 -11.09 -7.65
N ARG A 177 13.90 -11.10 -8.59
CA ARG A 177 13.63 -11.21 -10.02
C ARG A 177 13.47 -12.68 -10.35
N CYS A 178 12.31 -13.08 -10.88
CA CYS A 178 12.00 -14.46 -11.21
C CYS A 178 11.75 -14.60 -12.71
N GLU A 179 12.43 -15.57 -13.32
CA GLU A 179 12.52 -15.75 -14.77
C GLU A 179 11.76 -17.00 -15.22
N ASP A 180 11.21 -16.94 -16.44
CA ASP A 180 10.47 -18.01 -17.09
C ASP A 180 9.38 -18.62 -16.19
N HIS A 181 8.29 -17.86 -16.01
CA HIS A 181 7.14 -18.32 -15.24
C HIS A 181 6.55 -19.61 -15.85
N GLU A 182 6.44 -20.66 -15.04
CA GLU A 182 5.77 -21.89 -15.41
C GLU A 182 4.29 -21.81 -15.01
N PRO A 183 3.35 -22.22 -15.89
CA PRO A 183 1.95 -22.35 -15.52
C PRO A 183 1.83 -23.29 -14.32
N SER A 184 1.50 -22.73 -13.17
CA SER A 184 1.33 -23.49 -11.93
C SER A 184 -0.09 -23.30 -11.44
N THR A 185 -0.69 -24.32 -10.82
CA THR A 185 -1.96 -24.12 -10.11
C THR A 185 -1.70 -23.20 -8.92
N GLY A 186 -1.87 -21.89 -9.14
CA GLY A 186 -1.72 -20.88 -8.11
C GLY A 186 -2.59 -21.17 -6.89
N LEU A 187 -2.19 -20.66 -5.73
CA LEU A 187 -2.97 -20.80 -4.50
C LEU A 187 -4.31 -20.06 -4.63
N THR A 188 -5.37 -20.79 -4.94
CA THR A 188 -6.75 -20.27 -4.85
C THR A 188 -7.04 -20.01 -3.37
N PRO A 189 -7.42 -18.77 -2.98
CA PRO A 189 -7.85 -18.49 -1.61
C PRO A 189 -8.97 -19.44 -1.19
N THR A 190 -8.92 -19.95 0.05
CA THR A 190 -9.95 -20.85 0.59
C THR A 190 -10.84 -20.17 1.63
N THR A 191 -10.52 -18.93 1.99
CA THR A 191 -11.16 -18.19 3.09
C THR A 191 -11.72 -16.87 2.56
N TYR A 192 -12.96 -16.55 2.92
CA TYR A 192 -13.60 -15.26 2.67
C TYR A 192 -13.32 -14.25 3.80
#